data_AF-A0A1I5B1X2-F1
#
_entry.id   AF-A0A1I5B1X2-F1
#
_cell.length_a   1.000
_cell.length_b   1.000
_cell.length_c   1.000
_cell.angle_alpha   90.00
_cell.angle_beta   90.00
_cell.angle_gamma   90.00
#
_symmetry.space_group_name_H-M   'P 1'
#
loop_
_entity.id
_entity.type
_entity.pdbx_description
1 polymer ?
#
loop_
_entity_poly.entity_id
_entity_poly.type
_entity_poly.pdbx_seq_one_letter_code
_entity_poly.pdbx_strand_id
1 'polypeptide(L)'
;MPVYRKPTVDSALQTQLLFGECYQVLAVNSGRTWYRIFHEDSRMGGWISAKSLKEISGGDYQNFLNQDYQIVTSPIAAIEYLGTNLYLLPGSRLHFSDLELFNWQDHIGFTGTTRSHALKADREQLIDIALKYVNAPWQAGGRSIFGLDEMLGFALIYSIGGYNWYSDHLPGRIIPFNHAMPGDLFIFHDEKTAKDSFAIYLGMEEVLWMDNRIKVSDLDEWQAFLKNNQSHQVVLEARTVVV
;
A
#
# COMPACT_ATOMS: atom_id res chain seq x y z
N MET A 1 11.30 0.10 4.33
CA MET A 1 11.92 0.88 5.43
C MET A 1 10.88 1.14 6.52
N PRO A 2 11.09 0.70 7.77
CA PRO A 2 10.12 0.89 8.85
C PRO A 2 10.05 2.36 9.31
N VAL A 3 8.84 2.83 9.61
CA VAL A 3 8.56 4.17 10.12
C VAL A 3 7.87 4.03 11.48
N TYR A 4 8.48 4.59 12.52
CA TYR A 4 8.11 4.35 13.91
C TYR A 4 7.35 5.52 14.54
N ARG A 5 6.53 5.24 15.57
CA ARG A 5 5.77 6.28 16.27
C ARG A 5 6.65 7.21 17.10
N LYS A 6 7.69 6.67 17.72
CA LYS A 6 8.67 7.39 18.55
C LYS A 6 10.09 7.11 18.01
N PRO A 7 11.09 7.97 18.31
CA PRO A 7 12.47 7.80 17.86
C PRO A 7 13.21 6.72 18.67
N THR A 8 12.66 5.51 18.70
CA THR A 8 13.22 4.35 19.42
C THR A 8 12.84 3.06 18.67
N VAL A 9 13.73 2.06 18.72
CA VAL A 9 13.55 0.80 17.96
C VAL A 9 12.45 -0.12 18.51
N ASP A 10 12.08 0.07 19.78
CA ASP A 10 10.99 -0.62 20.48
C ASP A 10 9.63 0.06 20.29
N SER A 11 9.57 1.15 19.52
CA SER A 11 8.33 1.86 19.26
C SER A 11 7.42 1.09 18.30
N ALA A 12 6.11 1.33 18.39
CA ALA A 12 5.14 0.80 17.45
C ALA A 12 5.47 1.25 16.01
N LEU A 13 5.39 0.29 15.08
CA LEU A 13 5.43 0.55 13.66
C LEU A 13 4.18 1.34 13.27
N GLN A 14 4.36 2.47 12.57
CA GLN A 14 3.25 3.27 12.02
C GLN A 14 2.96 2.86 10.59
N THR A 15 4.02 2.67 9.80
CA THR A 15 3.94 2.28 8.40
C THR A 15 5.31 1.78 7.94
N GLN A 16 5.41 1.37 6.68
CA GLN A 16 6.66 1.06 6.01
C GLN A 16 6.71 1.83 4.69
N LEU A 17 7.85 2.44 4.38
CA LEU A 17 8.11 2.96 3.04
C LEU A 17 8.68 1.86 2.14
N LEU A 18 8.16 1.76 0.92
CA LEU A 18 8.64 0.85 -0.11
C LEU A 18 9.80 1.49 -0.90
N PHE A 19 10.51 0.67 -1.68
CA PHE A 19 11.60 1.17 -2.50
C PHE A 19 11.06 2.22 -3.50
N GLY A 20 11.81 3.31 -3.70
CA GLY A 20 11.40 4.40 -4.58
C GLY A 20 10.37 5.38 -4.03
N GLU A 21 9.86 5.19 -2.80
CA GLU A 21 9.03 6.20 -2.14
C GLU A 21 9.90 7.34 -1.56
N CYS A 22 9.56 8.59 -1.91
CA CYS A 22 10.24 9.79 -1.44
C CYS A 22 9.55 10.38 -0.20
N TYR A 23 10.32 10.99 0.69
CA TYR A 23 9.80 11.57 1.92
C TYR A 23 10.52 12.89 2.25
N GLN A 24 9.82 13.75 2.99
CA GLN A 24 10.36 15.00 3.50
C GLN A 24 10.85 14.82 4.93
N VAL A 25 12.04 15.32 5.25
CA VAL A 25 12.55 15.38 6.62
C VAL A 25 11.98 16.63 7.29
N LEU A 26 11.21 16.44 8.36
CA LEU A 26 10.55 17.52 9.10
C LEU A 26 11.33 17.96 10.35
N ALA A 27 11.99 17.01 11.01
CA ALA A 27 12.75 17.27 12.23
C ALA A 27 13.81 16.20 12.45
N VAL A 28 14.76 16.52 13.32
CA VAL A 28 15.80 15.60 13.79
C VAL A 28 15.82 15.62 15.31
N ASN A 29 16.05 14.47 15.95
CA ASN A 29 16.22 14.44 17.40
C ASN A 29 17.56 15.10 17.81
N SER A 30 17.71 15.44 19.10
CA SER A 30 18.92 16.09 19.61
C SER A 30 20.21 15.32 19.32
N GLY A 31 20.15 13.98 19.32
CA GLY A 31 21.29 13.11 19.03
C GLY A 31 21.57 12.86 17.54
N ARG A 32 20.76 13.40 16.62
CA ARG A 32 20.87 13.15 15.16
C ARG A 32 20.86 11.68 14.74
N THR A 33 20.25 10.84 15.57
CA THR A 33 20.11 9.39 15.34
C THR A 33 18.75 9.02 14.75
N TRP A 34 17.79 9.94 14.81
CA TRP A 34 16.43 9.75 14.31
C TRP A 34 15.92 11.00 13.60
N TYR A 35 15.25 10.75 12.49
CA TYR A 35 14.66 11.79 11.64
C TYR A 35 13.15 11.58 11.59
N ARG A 36 12.40 12.64 11.87
CA ARG A 36 10.96 12.65 11.68
C ARG A 36 10.69 12.98 10.22
N ILE A 37 9.95 12.10 9.55
CA ILE A 37 9.66 12.20 8.12
C ILE A 37 8.17 12.34 7.86
N PHE A 38 7.83 12.82 6.68
CA PHE A 38 6.48 12.84 6.11
C PHE A 38 6.52 12.32 4.68
N HIS A 39 5.61 11.42 4.36
CA HIS A 39 5.44 10.83 3.04
C HIS A 39 4.18 11.42 2.40
N GLU A 40 4.36 12.08 1.25
CA GLU A 40 3.32 12.89 0.61
C GLU A 40 2.10 12.05 0.20
N ASP A 41 2.32 10.92 -0.47
CA ASP A 41 1.23 10.15 -1.08
C ASP A 41 0.34 9.45 -0.05
N SER A 42 0.94 8.92 1.02
CA SER A 42 0.16 8.31 2.10
C SER A 42 -0.32 9.33 3.13
N ARG A 43 0.21 10.56 3.09
CA ARG A 43 0.04 11.59 4.13
C ARG A 43 0.40 11.12 5.53
N MET A 44 1.28 10.12 5.63
CA MET A 44 1.72 9.56 6.91
C MET A 44 3.13 10.03 7.24
N GLY A 45 3.46 10.00 8.53
CA GLY A 45 4.79 10.33 9.01
C GLY A 45 5.14 9.59 10.29
N GLY A 46 6.39 9.74 10.68
CA GLY A 46 6.93 9.10 11.88
C GLY A 46 8.44 9.22 11.89
N TRP A 47 9.11 8.34 12.63
CA TRP A 47 10.54 8.40 12.85
C TRP A 47 11.26 7.28 12.10
N ILE A 48 12.35 7.62 11.42
CA ILE A 48 13.29 6.66 10.83
C ILE A 48 14.67 6.81 11.46
N SER A 49 15.43 5.72 11.50
CA SER A 49 16.82 5.77 11.95
C SER A 49 17.67 6.51 10.92
N ALA A 50 18.67 7.26 11.39
CA ALA A 50 19.71 7.86 10.55
C ALA A 50 20.39 6.86 9.61
N LYS A 51 20.46 5.57 9.98
CA LYS A 51 21.04 4.51 9.15
C LYS A 51 20.24 4.20 7.89
N SER A 52 18.94 4.50 7.90
CA SER A 52 18.04 4.27 6.77
C SER A 52 17.84 5.53 5.93
N LEU A 53 18.37 6.67 6.38
CA LEU A 53 18.26 7.94 5.67
C LEU A 53 19.06 7.88 4.37
N LYS A 54 18.41 8.27 3.29
CA LYS A 54 19.02 8.49 1.97
C LYS A 54 18.59 9.87 1.51
N GLU A 55 19.57 10.77 1.40
CA GLU A 55 19.32 12.14 0.99
C GLU A 55 19.40 12.25 -0.53
N ILE A 56 18.51 13.06 -1.09
CA ILE A 56 18.49 13.46 -2.49
C ILE A 56 18.36 14.99 -2.55
N SER A 57 18.70 15.59 -3.69
CA SER A 57 18.52 17.03 -3.86
C SER A 57 17.04 17.40 -3.88
N GLY A 58 16.73 18.67 -3.58
CA GLY A 58 15.36 19.18 -3.71
C GLY A 58 14.85 19.10 -5.16
N GLY A 59 15.74 19.22 -6.15
CA GLY A 59 15.40 19.04 -7.56
C GLY A 59 15.01 17.61 -7.88
N ASP A 60 15.80 16.63 -7.43
CA ASP A 60 15.49 15.20 -7.63
C ASP A 60 14.19 14.80 -6.93
N TYR A 61 13.95 15.33 -5.72
CA TYR A 61 12.70 15.11 -5.01
C TYR A 61 11.50 15.59 -5.84
N GLN A 62 11.56 16.80 -6.40
CA GLN A 62 10.50 17.31 -7.26
C GLN A 62 10.38 16.51 -8.56
N ASN A 63 11.49 16.05 -9.13
CA ASN A 63 11.46 15.21 -10.32
C ASN A 63 10.75 13.87 -10.03
N PHE A 64 11.12 13.17 -8.96
CA PHE A 64 10.49 11.89 -8.61
C PHE A 64 9.03 11.97 -8.20
N LEU A 65 8.58 13.13 -7.70
CA LEU A 65 7.16 13.35 -7.44
C LEU A 65 6.32 13.58 -8.71
N ASN A 66 6.92 14.18 -9.75
CA ASN A 66 6.19 14.65 -10.92
C ASN A 66 6.44 13.81 -12.18
N GLN A 67 7.45 12.95 -12.19
CA GLN A 67 7.76 12.05 -13.30
C GLN A 67 7.04 10.72 -13.17
N ASP A 68 6.72 10.13 -14.32
CA ASP A 68 6.19 8.78 -14.39
C ASP A 68 7.23 7.75 -13.93
N TYR A 69 6.73 6.67 -13.33
CA TYR A 69 7.54 5.54 -12.88
C TYR A 69 6.85 4.22 -13.18
N GLN A 70 7.63 3.14 -13.15
CA GLN A 70 7.07 1.79 -13.12
C GLN A 70 6.82 1.39 -11.67
N ILE A 71 5.73 0.68 -11.41
CA ILE A 71 5.43 0.10 -10.10
C ILE A 71 5.54 -1.41 -10.16
N VAL A 72 6.26 -2.01 -9.22
CA VAL A 72 6.42 -3.46 -9.09
C VAL A 72 5.08 -4.07 -8.70
N THR A 73 4.68 -5.12 -9.42
CA THR A 73 3.46 -5.87 -9.14
C THR A 73 3.73 -7.29 -8.66
N SER A 74 4.88 -7.89 -8.98
CA SER A 74 5.24 -9.25 -8.54
C SER A 74 5.46 -9.34 -7.03
N PRO A 75 5.08 -10.45 -6.36
CA PRO A 75 5.22 -10.61 -4.90
C PRO A 75 6.64 -10.37 -4.37
N ILE A 76 7.64 -10.80 -5.14
CA ILE A 76 9.05 -10.48 -4.92
C ILE A 76 9.66 -10.18 -6.28
N ALA A 77 10.37 -9.07 -6.36
CA ALA A 77 11.26 -8.74 -7.47
C ALA A 77 12.68 -8.54 -6.95
N ALA A 78 13.65 -8.47 -7.85
CA ALA A 78 15.03 -8.17 -7.51
C ALA A 78 15.65 -7.25 -8.55
N ILE A 79 16.59 -6.42 -8.12
CA ILE A 79 17.52 -5.67 -8.97
C ILE A 79 18.94 -5.92 -8.47
N GLU A 80 19.93 -5.80 -9.35
CA GLU A 80 21.33 -5.76 -8.93
C GLU A 80 21.67 -4.37 -8.37
N TYR A 81 22.25 -4.33 -7.18
CA TYR A 81 22.71 -3.12 -6.51
C TYR A 81 24.03 -3.41 -5.81
N LEU A 82 25.09 -2.70 -6.22
CA LEU A 82 26.45 -2.83 -5.68
C LEU A 82 26.95 -4.30 -5.66
N GLY A 83 26.69 -5.05 -6.72
CA GLY A 83 27.10 -6.46 -6.85
C GLY A 83 26.30 -7.45 -5.98
N THR A 84 25.15 -7.04 -5.43
CA THR A 84 24.24 -7.90 -4.66
C THR A 84 22.79 -7.72 -5.11
N ASN A 85 21.94 -8.71 -4.83
CA ASN A 85 20.51 -8.60 -5.10
C ASN A 85 19.82 -7.74 -4.03
N LEU A 86 19.16 -6.67 -4.47
CA LEU A 86 18.21 -5.92 -3.66
C LEU A 86 16.78 -6.39 -4.01
N TYR A 87 16.07 -6.91 -3.02
CA TYR A 87 14.69 -7.39 -3.22
C TYR A 87 13.67 -6.27 -3.08
N LEU A 88 12.71 -6.28 -3.99
CA LEU A 88 11.63 -5.31 -4.10
C LEU A 88 10.29 -6.02 -3.89
N LEU A 89 9.34 -5.30 -3.29
CA LEU A 89 8.01 -5.80 -2.97
C LEU A 89 6.95 -5.08 -3.82
N PRO A 90 5.74 -5.63 -3.98
CA PRO A 90 4.68 -4.96 -4.72
C PRO A 90 4.42 -3.57 -4.15
N GLY A 91 4.30 -2.58 -5.05
CA GLY A 91 4.24 -1.16 -4.70
C GLY A 91 5.57 -0.41 -4.67
N SER A 92 6.70 -1.12 -4.81
CA SER A 92 7.99 -0.47 -5.05
C SER A 92 7.99 0.30 -6.37
N ARG A 93 8.55 1.50 -6.37
CA ARG A 93 8.61 2.41 -7.51
C ARG A 93 9.99 2.37 -8.16
N LEU A 94 10.01 2.18 -9.46
CA LEU A 94 11.19 2.23 -10.30
C LEU A 94 11.13 3.52 -11.10
N HIS A 95 11.83 4.54 -10.62
CA HIS A 95 11.98 5.81 -11.32
C HIS A 95 12.96 5.68 -12.48
N PHE A 96 12.80 6.55 -13.47
CA PHE A 96 13.71 6.66 -14.61
C PHE A 96 14.68 7.82 -14.36
N SER A 97 15.91 7.55 -13.90
CA SER A 97 16.86 8.62 -13.56
C SER A 97 18.31 8.17 -13.65
N ASP A 98 19.22 9.12 -13.91
CA ASP A 98 20.67 8.91 -13.90
C ASP A 98 21.23 8.71 -12.47
N LEU A 99 20.41 8.89 -11.43
CA LEU A 99 20.80 8.57 -10.07
C LEU A 99 21.12 7.08 -9.92
N GLU A 100 22.19 6.75 -9.22
CA GLU A 100 22.68 5.37 -9.04
C GLU A 100 21.59 4.38 -8.56
N LEU A 101 20.63 4.87 -7.77
CA LEU A 101 19.49 4.08 -7.27
C LEU A 101 18.45 3.73 -8.34
N PHE A 102 18.45 4.42 -9.48
CA PHE A 102 17.40 4.38 -10.51
C PHE A 102 17.95 4.32 -11.95
N ASN A 103 19.27 4.19 -12.13
CA ASN A 103 19.88 4.03 -13.45
C ASN A 103 19.76 2.58 -13.98
N TRP A 104 18.56 2.00 -13.92
CA TRP A 104 17.78 1.87 -15.13
C TRP A 104 18.38 1.21 -16.37
N GLN A 105 19.04 2.06 -17.17
CA GLN A 105 19.50 1.73 -18.51
C GLN A 105 20.67 0.73 -18.49
N ASP A 106 21.27 0.52 -17.32
CA ASP A 106 22.28 -0.51 -17.06
C ASP A 106 21.70 -1.79 -16.40
N HIS A 107 20.37 -1.94 -16.29
CA HIS A 107 19.74 -3.12 -15.64
C HIS A 107 19.69 -4.37 -16.53
N ILE A 108 20.86 -4.98 -16.69
CA ILE A 108 20.94 -6.44 -16.68
C ILE A 108 20.42 -6.90 -15.30
N GLY A 109 19.24 -7.51 -15.20
CA GLY A 109 18.87 -8.30 -14.00
C GLY A 109 17.61 -7.93 -13.20
N PHE A 110 16.72 -7.02 -13.63
CA PHE A 110 15.40 -6.93 -12.98
C PHE A 110 14.64 -8.25 -13.14
N THR A 111 14.24 -8.87 -12.03
CA THR A 111 13.37 -10.06 -12.03
C THR A 111 12.01 -9.67 -11.50
N GLY A 112 10.93 -9.88 -12.25
CA GLY A 112 9.57 -9.64 -11.77
C GLY A 112 8.66 -9.02 -12.83
N THR A 113 7.54 -8.48 -12.36
CA THR A 113 6.56 -7.80 -13.22
C THR A 113 6.32 -6.39 -12.73
N THR A 114 6.11 -5.48 -13.67
CA THR A 114 5.79 -4.07 -13.40
C THR A 114 4.60 -3.61 -14.23
N ARG A 115 4.06 -2.45 -13.88
CA ARG A 115 3.14 -1.68 -14.72
C ARG A 115 3.51 -0.21 -14.69
N SER A 116 3.17 0.52 -15.75
CA SER A 116 3.26 1.99 -15.73
C SER A 116 2.24 2.55 -14.73
N HIS A 117 2.67 3.44 -13.83
CA HIS A 117 1.76 4.10 -12.90
C HIS A 117 0.92 5.20 -13.57
N ALA A 118 1.39 5.75 -14.70
CA ALA A 118 0.68 6.75 -15.50
C ALA A 118 -0.67 6.25 -16.04
N LEU A 119 -0.82 4.93 -16.17
CA LEU A 119 -2.06 4.30 -16.60
C LEU A 119 -2.80 3.77 -15.37
N LYS A 120 -4.12 4.00 -15.32
CA LYS A 120 -4.97 3.36 -14.30
C LYS A 120 -5.19 1.90 -14.64
N ALA A 121 -5.17 1.05 -13.62
CA ALA A 121 -5.45 -0.37 -13.78
C ALA A 121 -6.93 -0.57 -14.08
N ASP A 122 -7.25 -1.40 -15.08
CA ASP A 122 -8.62 -1.88 -15.22
C ASP A 122 -8.99 -2.83 -14.05
N ARG A 123 -10.25 -3.32 -14.08
CA ARG A 123 -10.78 -4.17 -13.01
C ARG A 123 -10.01 -5.49 -12.88
N GLU A 124 -9.64 -6.10 -14.01
CA GLU A 124 -8.91 -7.37 -14.04
C GLU A 124 -7.50 -7.19 -13.46
N GLN A 125 -6.80 -6.15 -13.88
CA GLN A 125 -5.48 -5.80 -13.37
C GLN A 125 -5.51 -5.48 -11.86
N LEU A 126 -6.52 -4.75 -11.38
CA LEU A 126 -6.67 -4.45 -9.95
C LEU A 126 -6.89 -5.73 -9.13
N ILE A 127 -7.71 -6.65 -9.63
CA ILE A 127 -7.93 -7.96 -9.00
C ILE A 127 -6.64 -8.79 -8.99
N ASP A 128 -5.90 -8.85 -10.10
CA ASP A 128 -4.60 -9.54 -10.17
C ASP A 128 -3.60 -8.96 -9.15
N ILE A 129 -3.55 -7.63 -8.98
CA ILE A 129 -2.74 -6.98 -7.95
C ILE A 129 -3.18 -7.42 -6.55
N ALA A 130 -4.49 -7.41 -6.27
CA ALA A 130 -5.01 -7.78 -4.95
C ALA A 130 -4.72 -9.24 -4.59
N LEU A 131 -4.89 -10.16 -5.55
CA LEU A 131 -4.68 -11.60 -5.35
C LEU A 131 -3.24 -11.96 -4.97
N LYS A 132 -2.26 -11.13 -5.33
CA LYS A 132 -0.85 -11.32 -4.93
C LYS A 132 -0.60 -11.13 -3.44
N TYR A 133 -1.56 -10.54 -2.71
CA TYR A 133 -1.50 -10.41 -1.26
C TYR A 133 -2.19 -11.55 -0.51
N VAL A 134 -2.83 -12.52 -1.19
CA VAL A 134 -3.44 -13.67 -0.51
C VAL A 134 -2.42 -14.37 0.39
N ASN A 135 -2.83 -14.70 1.61
CA ASN A 135 -2.02 -15.21 2.72
C ASN A 135 -1.05 -14.21 3.38
N ALA A 136 -0.97 -12.95 2.94
CA ALA A 136 -0.20 -11.95 3.66
C ALA A 136 -0.76 -11.81 5.09
N PRO A 137 0.05 -12.05 6.15
CA PRO A 137 -0.44 -12.05 7.53
C PRO A 137 -0.71 -10.62 8.00
N TRP A 138 -1.66 -10.47 8.92
CA TRP A 138 -1.93 -9.19 9.55
C TRP A 138 -0.71 -8.73 10.38
N GLN A 139 -0.31 -7.48 10.17
CA GLN A 139 0.71 -6.82 10.98
C GLN A 139 0.38 -5.33 11.08
N ALA A 140 0.22 -4.83 12.31
CA ALA A 140 0.02 -3.40 12.54
C ALA A 140 1.15 -2.56 11.90
N GLY A 141 0.78 -1.60 11.06
CA GLY A 141 1.73 -0.76 10.32
C GLY A 141 2.46 -1.46 9.16
N GLY A 142 2.08 -2.68 8.79
CA GLY A 142 2.66 -3.42 7.68
C GLY A 142 2.16 -2.94 6.31
N ARG A 143 3.06 -2.91 5.32
CA ARG A 143 2.76 -2.59 3.90
C ARG A 143 3.44 -3.59 2.96
N SER A 144 3.38 -4.88 3.28
CA SER A 144 4.05 -5.93 2.49
C SER A 144 3.34 -7.28 2.52
N ILE A 145 3.73 -8.19 1.63
CA ILE A 145 3.27 -9.59 1.65
C ILE A 145 3.73 -10.38 2.90
N PHE A 146 4.71 -9.88 3.65
CA PHE A 146 5.20 -10.51 4.88
C PHE A 146 4.50 -9.97 6.15
N GLY A 147 3.66 -8.96 5.99
CA GLY A 147 3.01 -8.26 7.08
C GLY A 147 2.24 -7.07 6.51
N LEU A 148 0.93 -7.12 6.64
CA LEU A 148 0.01 -6.17 6.03
C LEU A 148 -0.98 -5.65 7.08
N ASP A 149 -1.06 -4.34 7.22
CA ASP A 149 -2.16 -3.69 7.93
C ASP A 149 -3.37 -3.59 6.98
N GLU A 150 -4.59 -3.74 7.50
CA GLU A 150 -5.79 -3.78 6.66
C GLU A 150 -5.97 -2.46 5.89
N MET A 151 -5.97 -1.32 6.58
CA MET A 151 -6.17 -0.02 5.93
C MET A 151 -5.01 0.30 4.99
N LEU A 152 -3.76 0.10 5.44
CA LEU A 152 -2.58 0.42 4.63
C LEU A 152 -2.43 -0.52 3.43
N GLY A 153 -2.84 -1.78 3.58
CA GLY A 153 -2.75 -2.79 2.54
C GLY A 153 -3.76 -2.57 1.43
N PHE A 154 -5.01 -2.28 1.77
CA PHE A 154 -6.02 -1.92 0.77
C PHE A 154 -5.62 -0.62 0.06
N ALA A 155 -5.21 0.41 0.80
CA ALA A 155 -4.70 1.65 0.20
C ALA A 155 -3.51 1.39 -0.74
N LEU A 156 -2.61 0.48 -0.39
CA LEU A 156 -1.48 0.07 -1.23
C LEU A 156 -1.94 -0.64 -2.51
N ILE A 157 -2.87 -1.59 -2.43
CA ILE A 157 -3.42 -2.31 -3.60
C ILE A 157 -4.02 -1.32 -4.61
N TYR A 158 -4.86 -0.39 -4.13
CA TYR A 158 -5.46 0.64 -4.97
C TYR A 158 -4.39 1.61 -5.53
N SER A 159 -3.40 2.00 -4.72
CA SER A 159 -2.30 2.87 -5.15
C SER A 159 -1.46 2.23 -6.26
N ILE A 160 -1.17 0.92 -6.18
CA ILE A 160 -0.50 0.16 -7.26
C ILE A 160 -1.32 0.22 -8.55
N GLY A 161 -2.65 0.19 -8.44
CA GLY A 161 -3.57 0.36 -9.56
C GLY A 161 -3.71 1.79 -10.10
N GLY A 162 -3.04 2.78 -9.51
CA GLY A 162 -3.18 4.20 -9.90
C GLY A 162 -4.40 4.90 -9.31
N TYR A 163 -4.97 4.35 -8.22
CA TYR A 163 -6.10 4.93 -7.49
C TYR A 163 -5.64 5.45 -6.13
N ASN A 164 -5.76 6.76 -5.95
CA ASN A 164 -5.33 7.40 -4.70
C ASN A 164 -6.33 7.09 -3.58
N TRP A 165 -5.79 6.58 -2.48
CA TRP A 165 -6.51 6.39 -1.22
C TRP A 165 -5.75 7.18 -0.16
N TYR A 166 -6.31 8.31 0.24
CA TYR A 166 -5.76 9.10 1.34
C TYR A 166 -6.46 8.70 2.64
N SER A 167 -5.76 8.75 3.77
CA SER A 167 -6.31 8.28 5.06
C SER A 167 -7.60 9.00 5.48
N ASP A 168 -7.82 10.22 4.97
CA ASP A 168 -8.99 11.07 5.18
C ASP A 168 -10.08 10.91 4.11
N HIS A 169 -9.77 10.28 2.98
CA HIS A 169 -10.68 10.17 1.83
C HIS A 169 -10.60 8.79 1.16
N LEU A 170 -11.66 8.01 1.35
CA LEU A 170 -11.87 6.73 0.66
C LEU A 170 -11.97 6.94 -0.86
N PRO A 171 -11.38 6.03 -1.68
CA PRO A 171 -11.43 6.14 -3.14
C PRO A 171 -12.82 5.84 -3.69
N GLY A 172 -13.05 6.21 -4.95
CA GLY A 172 -14.27 5.86 -5.69
C GLY A 172 -15.53 6.61 -5.26
N ARG A 173 -16.65 6.27 -5.89
CA ARG A 173 -18.00 6.81 -5.58
C ARG A 173 -18.90 5.73 -5.02
N ILE A 174 -19.78 6.12 -4.10
CA ILE A 174 -20.80 5.23 -3.53
C ILE A 174 -21.74 4.75 -4.63
N ILE A 175 -22.06 3.46 -4.62
CA ILE A 175 -23.00 2.82 -5.53
C ILE A 175 -23.97 1.90 -4.77
N PRO A 176 -25.17 1.66 -5.32
CA PRO A 176 -26.02 0.57 -4.88
C PRO A 176 -25.34 -0.80 -5.03
N PHE A 177 -25.54 -1.73 -4.08
CA PHE A 177 -24.93 -3.08 -4.12
C PHE A 177 -25.29 -3.89 -5.37
N ASN A 178 -26.49 -3.73 -5.91
CA ASN A 178 -26.92 -4.41 -7.13
C ASN A 178 -26.19 -3.89 -8.40
N HIS A 179 -25.43 -2.80 -8.29
CA HIS A 179 -24.58 -2.28 -9.36
C HIS A 179 -23.09 -2.61 -9.13
N ALA A 180 -22.76 -3.36 -8.08
CA ALA A 180 -21.38 -3.72 -7.79
C ALA A 180 -20.79 -4.62 -8.88
N MET A 181 -19.55 -4.34 -9.24
CA MET A 181 -18.78 -5.07 -10.24
C MET A 181 -17.45 -5.55 -9.64
N PRO A 182 -16.84 -6.62 -10.18
CA PRO A 182 -15.53 -7.09 -9.74
C PRO A 182 -14.49 -5.94 -9.71
N GLY A 183 -13.73 -5.82 -8.63
CA GLY A 183 -12.80 -4.73 -8.36
C GLY A 183 -13.39 -3.56 -7.57
N ASP A 184 -14.69 -3.59 -7.22
CA ASP A 184 -15.29 -2.58 -6.34
C ASP A 184 -14.90 -2.81 -4.86
N LEU A 185 -14.85 -1.71 -4.12
CA LEU A 185 -14.54 -1.70 -2.69
C LEU A 185 -15.83 -1.84 -1.88
N PHE A 186 -15.91 -2.86 -1.03
CA PHE A 186 -16.92 -2.96 0.01
C PHE A 186 -16.33 -2.54 1.36
N ILE A 187 -17.12 -1.80 2.12
CA ILE A 187 -16.76 -1.29 3.43
C ILE A 187 -17.86 -1.70 4.40
N PHE A 188 -17.44 -2.25 5.53
CA PHE A 188 -18.29 -2.48 6.68
C PHE A 188 -17.87 -1.55 7.80
N HIS A 189 -18.78 -0.66 8.19
CA HIS A 189 -18.57 0.30 9.27
C HIS A 189 -19.31 -0.15 10.53
N ASP A 190 -18.59 -0.34 11.63
CA ASP A 190 -19.18 -0.54 12.96
C ASP A 190 -19.33 0.82 13.65
N GLU A 191 -20.57 1.30 13.75
CA GLU A 191 -20.89 2.62 14.31
C GLU A 191 -20.46 2.76 15.78
N LYS A 192 -20.41 1.66 16.53
CA LYS A 192 -20.06 1.69 17.96
C LYS A 192 -18.55 1.78 18.19
N THR A 193 -17.77 1.04 17.39
CA THR A 193 -16.31 1.04 17.52
C THR A 193 -15.63 2.06 16.61
N ALA A 194 -16.39 2.68 15.69
CA ALA A 194 -15.89 3.54 14.64
C ALA A 194 -14.77 2.87 13.82
N LYS A 195 -14.90 1.55 13.61
CA LYS A 195 -13.94 0.74 12.86
C LYS A 195 -14.52 0.37 11.50
N ASP A 196 -13.71 0.58 10.47
CA ASP A 196 -13.98 0.08 9.12
C ASP A 196 -13.28 -1.26 8.90
N SER A 197 -13.96 -2.16 8.19
CA SER A 197 -13.37 -3.39 7.63
C SER A 197 -13.61 -3.39 6.12
N PHE A 198 -12.62 -3.84 5.35
CA PHE A 198 -12.58 -3.65 3.91
C PHE A 198 -12.62 -4.99 3.15
N ALA A 199 -13.24 -4.98 1.98
CA ALA A 199 -13.18 -6.10 1.04
C ALA A 199 -13.17 -5.62 -0.42
N ILE A 200 -12.51 -6.37 -1.30
CA ILE A 200 -12.59 -6.18 -2.76
C ILE A 200 -13.55 -7.23 -3.30
N TYR A 201 -14.61 -6.80 -3.98
CA TYR A 201 -15.54 -7.72 -4.63
C TYR A 201 -14.86 -8.38 -5.85
N LEU A 202 -14.89 -9.71 -5.92
CA LEU A 202 -14.24 -10.45 -7.00
C LEU A 202 -15.23 -10.91 -8.09
N GLY A 203 -16.53 -10.69 -7.89
CA GLY A 203 -17.59 -11.29 -8.70
C GLY A 203 -18.05 -12.63 -8.13
N MET A 204 -19.13 -13.18 -8.68
CA MET A 204 -19.65 -14.50 -8.30
C MET A 204 -19.83 -14.71 -6.79
N GLU A 205 -20.24 -13.65 -6.09
CA GLU A 205 -20.40 -13.65 -4.62
C GLU A 205 -19.10 -13.89 -3.83
N GLU A 206 -17.92 -13.74 -4.44
CA GLU A 206 -16.63 -13.82 -3.75
C GLU A 206 -16.07 -12.44 -3.38
N VAL A 207 -15.34 -12.40 -2.27
CA VAL A 207 -14.64 -11.20 -1.79
C VAL A 207 -13.23 -11.53 -1.30
N LEU A 208 -12.29 -10.62 -1.57
CA LEU A 208 -10.96 -10.61 -0.94
C LEU A 208 -10.99 -9.68 0.27
N TRP A 209 -10.63 -10.20 1.44
CA TRP A 209 -10.71 -9.46 2.71
C TRP A 209 -9.65 -9.94 3.71
N MET A 210 -9.55 -9.25 4.85
CA MET A 210 -8.56 -9.57 5.87
C MET A 210 -9.18 -10.09 7.17
N ASP A 211 -8.71 -11.26 7.61
CA ASP A 211 -8.91 -11.79 8.97
C ASP A 211 -7.67 -12.57 9.37
N ASN A 212 -6.82 -11.95 10.18
CA ASN A 212 -5.45 -12.40 10.54
C ASN A 212 -4.49 -12.62 9.37
N ARG A 213 -5.00 -12.71 8.13
CA ARG A 213 -4.33 -12.69 6.84
C ARG A 213 -5.31 -12.28 5.76
N ILE A 214 -4.82 -11.87 4.60
CA ILE A 214 -5.67 -11.74 3.40
C ILE A 214 -6.15 -13.12 2.97
N LYS A 215 -7.44 -13.26 2.69
CA LYS A 215 -8.06 -14.48 2.17
C LYS A 215 -9.18 -14.14 1.18
N VAL A 216 -9.59 -15.14 0.41
CA VAL A 216 -10.79 -15.10 -0.43
C VAL A 216 -11.84 -15.99 0.21
N SER A 217 -13.08 -15.51 0.27
CA SER A 217 -14.24 -16.30 0.70
C SER A 217 -15.51 -15.80 0.01
N ASP A 218 -16.62 -16.48 0.27
CA ASP A 218 -17.95 -16.01 -0.10
C ASP A 218 -18.29 -14.72 0.68
N LEU A 219 -19.13 -13.88 0.06
CA LEU A 219 -19.64 -12.62 0.58
C LEU A 219 -20.44 -12.86 1.87
N ASP A 220 -21.22 -13.93 1.92
CA ASP A 220 -21.99 -14.32 3.09
C ASP A 220 -21.10 -14.69 4.28
N GLU A 221 -19.97 -15.36 4.03
CA GLU A 221 -18.98 -15.68 5.08
C GLU A 221 -18.39 -14.39 5.67
N TRP A 222 -17.98 -13.45 4.81
CA TRP A 222 -17.44 -12.17 5.25
C TRP A 222 -18.47 -11.37 6.08
N GLN A 223 -19.72 -11.28 5.61
CA GLN A 223 -20.79 -10.60 6.33
C GLN A 223 -21.12 -11.27 7.67
N ALA A 224 -21.17 -12.60 7.70
CA ALA A 224 -21.42 -13.36 8.93
C ALA A 224 -20.29 -13.17 9.95
N PHE A 225 -19.03 -13.21 9.50
CA PHE A 225 -17.88 -12.93 10.34
C PHE A 225 -17.96 -11.56 11.01
N LEU A 226 -18.29 -10.52 10.23
CA LEU A 226 -18.37 -9.16 10.74
C LEU A 226 -19.53 -8.98 11.72
N LYS A 227 -20.72 -9.51 11.41
CA LYS A 227 -21.89 -9.47 12.31
C LYS A 227 -21.66 -10.21 13.63
N ASN A 228 -20.90 -11.31 13.62
CA ASN A 228 -20.62 -12.09 14.84
C ASN A 228 -19.55 -11.45 15.73
N ASN A 229 -18.62 -10.69 15.15
CA ASN A 229 -17.48 -10.11 15.86
C ASN A 229 -17.63 -8.61 16.19
N GLN A 230 -18.65 -7.93 15.67
CA GLN A 230 -18.85 -6.48 15.83
C GLN A 230 -20.25 -6.15 16.36
N SER A 231 -20.47 -4.89 16.76
CA SER A 231 -21.73 -4.47 17.38
C SER A 231 -22.90 -4.50 16.38
N HIS A 232 -24.15 -4.57 16.85
CA HIS A 232 -25.33 -4.76 15.99
C HIS A 232 -25.70 -3.54 15.10
N GLN A 233 -25.05 -2.38 15.28
CA GLN A 233 -25.27 -1.19 14.44
C GLN A 233 -24.18 -1.13 13.37
N VAL A 234 -24.54 -1.59 12.16
CA VAL A 234 -23.58 -1.82 11.07
C VAL A 234 -24.10 -1.20 9.78
N VAL A 235 -23.19 -0.55 9.05
CA VAL A 235 -23.46 0.03 7.73
C VAL A 235 -22.54 -0.62 6.71
N LEU A 236 -23.15 -1.22 5.68
CA LEU A 236 -22.42 -1.77 4.55
C LEU A 236 -22.49 -0.76 3.39
N GLU A 237 -21.34 -0.41 2.84
CA GLU A 237 -21.20 0.55 1.73
C GLU A 237 -20.42 -0.10 0.57
N ALA A 238 -20.88 0.12 -0.66
CA ALA A 238 -20.19 -0.29 -1.88
C ALA A 238 -19.70 0.94 -2.65
N ARG A 239 -18.46 0.86 -3.16
CA ARG A 239 -17.83 1.93 -3.93
C ARG A 239 -17.21 1.43 -5.22
N THR A 240 -17.55 2.08 -6.33
CA THR A 240 -16.84 1.86 -7.60
C THR A 240 -15.63 2.77 -7.67
N VAL A 241 -14.45 2.16 -7.72
CA VAL A 241 -13.16 2.85 -7.79
C VAL A 241 -12.63 2.89 -9.22
N VAL A 242 -12.80 1.78 -9.95
CA VAL A 242 -12.47 1.66 -11.37
C VAL A 242 -13.66 2.15 -12.19
N VAL A 243 -13.43 3.17 -13.03
CA VAL A 243 -14.43 3.81 -13.89
C VAL A 243 -13.97 3.72 -15.34
#